data_AF-A0A5E4MJP2-F1
#
_entry.id   AF-A0A5E4MJP2-F1
#
_cell.length_a   1.000
_cell.length_b   1.000
_cell.length_c   1.000
_cell.angle_alpha   90.00
_cell.angle_beta   90.00
_cell.angle_gamma   90.00
#
_symmetry.space_group_name_H-M   'P 1'
#
loop_
_entity.id
_entity.type
_entity.pdbx_description
1 polymer ?
#
loop_
_entity_poly.entity_id
_entity_poly.type
_entity_poly.pdbx_seq_one_letter_code
_entity_poly.pdbx_strand_id
1 'polypeptide(L)'
;MCDEKQGQRINLKFLVKLKKTPTECYKLLQEAYGGNSLSRARVFERYKRFGEGRESTEDDQRPGRPVTQCHSLSPYRRMSIRMIAEAVNADKETVRKILHEELHTTKVCAKSVPKNLTPDQKFLRQQVCSDFLEKLKEDPGLMKNIKLATKRGFFNTMLKHSDNRCIGRHPNRPESKKRGCPNQNLRQCRSFFFNINGIVMGSRGSDC
;
A
#
# COMPACT_ATOMS: atom_id res chain seq x y z
N MET A 1 -13.23 -3.16 -33.22
CA MET A 1 -14.02 -4.38 -33.49
C MET A 1 -14.95 -4.81 -32.33
N CYS A 2 -14.88 -4.21 -31.13
CA CYS A 2 -15.85 -4.48 -30.05
C CYS A 2 -17.16 -3.67 -30.18
N ASP A 3 -17.15 -2.55 -30.90
CA ASP A 3 -18.27 -1.59 -30.89
C ASP A 3 -19.51 -2.07 -31.68
N GLU A 4 -19.31 -2.80 -32.79
CA GLU A 4 -20.41 -3.21 -33.66
C GLU A 4 -21.30 -4.28 -33.02
N LYS A 5 -20.71 -5.25 -32.31
CA LYS A 5 -21.45 -6.26 -31.54
C LYS A 5 -22.19 -5.64 -30.35
N GLN A 6 -21.63 -4.60 -29.74
CA GLN A 6 -22.29 -3.87 -28.67
C GLN A 6 -23.49 -3.08 -29.18
N GLY A 7 -23.36 -2.41 -30.34
CA GLY A 7 -24.47 -1.75 -31.03
C GLY A 7 -25.63 -2.70 -31.37
N GLN A 8 -25.33 -3.90 -31.88
CA GLN A 8 -26.34 -4.93 -32.15
C GLN A 8 -27.11 -5.37 -30.90
N ARG A 9 -26.44 -5.44 -29.73
CA ARG A 9 -27.09 -5.79 -28.44
C ARG A 9 -28.01 -4.67 -27.95
N ILE A 10 -27.64 -3.41 -28.14
CA ILE A 10 -28.48 -2.25 -27.82
C ILE A 10 -29.76 -2.28 -28.67
N ASN A 11 -29.62 -2.52 -29.97
CA ASN A 11 -30.76 -2.62 -30.88
C ASN A 11 -31.65 -3.83 -30.56
N LEU A 12 -31.07 -4.96 -30.17
CA LEU A 12 -31.85 -6.10 -29.68
C LEU A 12 -32.65 -5.74 -28.41
N LYS A 13 -32.05 -5.01 -27.46
CA LYS A 13 -32.74 -4.54 -26.24
C LYS A 13 -33.92 -3.62 -26.59
N PHE A 14 -33.76 -2.74 -27.58
CA PHE A 14 -34.85 -1.90 -28.10
C PHE A 14 -35.99 -2.74 -28.68
N LEU A 15 -35.69 -3.75 -29.51
CA LEU A 15 -36.69 -4.64 -30.10
C LEU A 15 -37.44 -5.48 -29.05
N VAL A 16 -36.75 -5.90 -27.98
CA VAL A 16 -37.39 -6.57 -26.83
C VAL A 16 -38.38 -5.64 -26.12
N LYS A 17 -38.04 -4.35 -25.93
CA LYS A 17 -38.97 -3.35 -25.36
C LYS A 17 -40.18 -3.10 -26.27
N LEU A 18 -40.02 -3.23 -27.58
CA LEU A 18 -41.11 -3.20 -28.57
C LEU A 18 -41.94 -4.49 -28.63
N LYS A 19 -41.67 -5.47 -27.75
CA LYS A 19 -42.39 -6.76 -27.65
C LYS A 19 -42.39 -7.58 -28.94
N LYS A 20 -41.36 -7.42 -29.77
CA LYS A 20 -41.15 -8.25 -30.97
C LYS A 20 -40.76 -9.68 -30.58
N THR A 21 -41.08 -10.65 -31.43
CA THR A 21 -40.72 -12.05 -31.15
C THR A 21 -39.21 -12.27 -31.40
N PRO A 22 -38.56 -13.25 -30.73
CA PRO A 22 -37.14 -13.52 -30.92
C PRO A 22 -36.75 -13.78 -32.39
N THR A 23 -37.66 -14.42 -33.13
CA THR A 23 -37.48 -14.73 -34.55
C THR A 23 -37.55 -13.48 -35.43
N GLU A 24 -38.45 -12.54 -35.12
CA GLU A 24 -38.52 -11.24 -35.78
C GLU A 24 -37.28 -10.39 -35.48
N CYS A 25 -36.83 -10.38 -34.22
CA CYS A 25 -35.62 -9.68 -33.82
C CYS A 25 -34.39 -10.17 -34.60
N TYR A 26 -34.26 -11.49 -34.77
CA TYR A 26 -33.18 -12.08 -35.56
C TYR A 26 -33.24 -11.66 -37.03
N LYS A 27 -34.43 -11.66 -37.65
CA LYS A 27 -34.60 -11.22 -39.04
C LYS A 27 -34.24 -9.74 -39.23
N LEU A 28 -34.71 -8.87 -38.33
CA LEU A 28 -34.41 -7.43 -38.37
C LEU A 28 -32.92 -7.14 -38.16
N LEU A 29 -32.26 -7.88 -37.25
CA LEU A 29 -30.81 -7.78 -37.08
C LEU A 29 -30.04 -8.34 -38.29
N GLN A 30 -30.56 -9.38 -38.96
CA GLN A 30 -29.95 -9.93 -40.16
C GLN A 30 -30.08 -8.97 -41.35
N GLU A 31 -31.21 -8.27 -41.46
CA GLU A 31 -31.46 -7.26 -42.49
C GLU A 31 -30.60 -6.01 -42.29
N ALA A 32 -30.47 -5.53 -41.04
CA ALA A 32 -29.70 -4.33 -40.73
C ALA A 32 -28.17 -4.55 -40.77
N TYR A 33 -27.68 -5.73 -40.39
CA TYR A 33 -26.24 -6.00 -40.22
C TYR A 33 -25.68 -7.06 -41.18
N GLY A 34 -26.51 -7.70 -42.00
CA GLY A 34 -26.09 -8.69 -42.99
C GLY A 34 -25.26 -9.82 -42.40
N GLY A 35 -24.14 -10.14 -43.05
CA GLY A 35 -23.22 -11.21 -42.64
C GLY A 35 -22.51 -10.98 -41.30
N ASN A 36 -22.53 -9.74 -40.77
CA ASN A 36 -21.91 -9.39 -39.49
C ASN A 36 -22.90 -9.47 -38.32
N SER A 37 -24.13 -9.93 -38.56
CA SER A 37 -25.17 -10.05 -37.53
C SER A 37 -24.83 -11.11 -36.46
N LEU A 38 -25.33 -10.91 -35.25
CA LEU A 38 -25.24 -11.90 -34.17
C LEU A 38 -25.87 -13.23 -34.62
N SER A 39 -25.21 -14.34 -34.26
CA SER A 39 -25.75 -15.66 -34.54
C SER A 39 -27.11 -15.86 -33.87
N ARG A 40 -27.97 -16.66 -34.50
CA ARG A 40 -29.32 -16.97 -33.98
C ARG A 40 -29.30 -17.38 -32.51
N ALA A 41 -28.35 -18.23 -32.11
CA ALA A 41 -28.20 -18.65 -30.71
C ALA A 41 -27.92 -17.47 -29.75
N ARG A 42 -27.03 -16.54 -30.14
CA ARG A 42 -26.71 -15.36 -29.33
C ARG A 42 -27.88 -14.39 -29.22
N VAL A 43 -28.66 -14.21 -30.29
CA VAL A 43 -29.87 -13.38 -30.27
C VAL A 43 -30.90 -13.95 -29.28
N PHE A 44 -31.15 -15.26 -29.32
CA PHE A 44 -32.11 -15.90 -28.41
C PHE A 44 -31.64 -15.88 -26.95
N GLU A 45 -30.35 -16.14 -26.70
CA GLU A 45 -29.75 -16.04 -25.36
C GLU A 45 -29.92 -14.63 -24.78
N ARG A 46 -29.56 -13.59 -25.54
CA ARG A 46 -29.66 -12.20 -25.10
C ARG A 46 -31.11 -11.74 -24.98
N TYR A 47 -32.00 -12.16 -25.88
CA TYR A 47 -33.45 -11.88 -25.79
C TYR A 47 -34.03 -12.39 -24.47
N LYS A 48 -33.72 -13.63 -24.09
CA LYS A 48 -34.14 -14.22 -22.81
C LYS A 48 -33.63 -13.39 -21.62
N ARG A 49 -32.33 -13.04 -21.61
CA ARG A 49 -31.73 -12.22 -20.55
C ARG A 49 -32.37 -10.83 -20.43
N PHE A 50 -32.72 -10.19 -21.55
CA PHE A 50 -33.42 -8.90 -21.56
C PHE A 50 -34.88 -9.02 -21.08
N GLY A 51 -35.55 -10.14 -21.41
CA GLY A 51 -36.88 -10.45 -20.89
C GLY A 51 -36.91 -10.71 -19.38
N GLU A 52 -35.82 -11.24 -18.82
CA GLU A 52 -35.62 -11.48 -17.38
C GLU A 52 -35.22 -10.20 -16.60
N GLY A 53 -35.24 -9.01 -17.24
CA GLY A 53 -35.03 -7.73 -16.58
C GLY A 53 -33.57 -7.24 -16.51
N ARG A 54 -32.63 -7.94 -17.14
CA ARG A 54 -31.22 -7.50 -17.18
C ARG A 54 -31.07 -6.29 -18.11
N GLU A 55 -30.60 -5.15 -17.60
CA GLU A 55 -30.43 -3.94 -18.44
C GLU A 55 -29.05 -3.78 -19.09
N SER A 56 -28.03 -4.49 -18.60
CA SER A 56 -26.67 -4.36 -19.13
C SER A 56 -26.51 -5.01 -20.51
N THR A 57 -25.93 -4.26 -21.45
CA THR A 57 -25.58 -4.72 -22.81
C THR A 57 -24.17 -5.30 -22.86
N GLU A 58 -23.34 -5.06 -21.85
CA GLU A 58 -21.95 -5.58 -21.76
C GLU A 58 -21.92 -7.11 -21.57
N ASP A 59 -20.74 -7.68 -21.79
CA ASP A 59 -20.47 -9.07 -21.42
C ASP A 59 -20.25 -9.19 -19.90
N ASP A 60 -20.66 -10.33 -19.35
CA ASP A 60 -20.46 -10.61 -17.93
C ASP A 60 -18.98 -10.74 -17.64
N GLN A 61 -18.57 -10.34 -16.43
CA GLN A 61 -17.21 -10.51 -15.97
C GLN A 61 -16.84 -12.00 -16.11
N ARG A 62 -15.97 -12.30 -17.06
CA ARG A 62 -15.55 -13.67 -17.31
C ARG A 62 -14.78 -14.12 -16.06
N PRO A 63 -15.16 -15.23 -15.41
CA PRO A 63 -14.34 -15.76 -14.33
C PRO A 63 -12.96 -16.06 -14.92
N GLY A 64 -11.98 -15.26 -14.49
CA GLY A 64 -10.59 -15.48 -14.85
C GLY A 64 -10.05 -16.76 -14.23
N ARG A 65 -8.83 -17.14 -14.60
CA ARG A 65 -8.10 -18.18 -13.89
C ARG A 65 -8.05 -17.80 -12.40
N PRO A 66 -8.41 -18.69 -11.45
CA PRO A 66 -8.29 -18.38 -10.04
C PRO A 66 -6.84 -18.04 -9.74
N VAL A 67 -6.59 -16.80 -9.34
CA VAL A 67 -5.31 -16.40 -8.78
C VAL A 67 -5.24 -17.05 -7.41
N THR A 68 -4.25 -17.91 -7.23
CA THR A 68 -4.04 -18.68 -6.01
C THR A 68 -4.15 -17.75 -4.79
N GLN A 69 -5.10 -18.07 -3.92
CA GLN A 69 -5.45 -17.32 -2.72
C GLN A 69 -4.24 -17.20 -1.77
N CYS A 70 -3.45 -16.14 -1.90
CA CYS A 70 -2.49 -15.72 -0.88
C CYS A 70 -3.17 -14.75 0.10
N HIS A 71 -4.22 -15.20 0.79
CA HIS A 71 -4.94 -14.37 1.78
C HIS A 71 -4.12 -14.08 3.06
N SER A 72 -2.93 -14.66 3.24
CA SER A 72 -2.04 -14.31 4.35
C SER A 72 -0.63 -13.96 3.88
N LEU A 73 -0.31 -12.66 3.90
CA LEU A 73 1.05 -12.15 3.64
C LEU A 73 1.98 -12.24 4.86
N SER A 74 1.49 -12.75 5.99
CA SER A 74 2.26 -12.86 7.24
C SER A 74 3.64 -13.51 7.08
N PRO A 75 3.77 -14.70 6.44
CA PRO A 75 5.08 -15.32 6.25
C PRO A 75 5.98 -14.55 5.26
N TYR A 76 5.40 -13.75 4.36
CA TYR A 76 6.11 -13.09 3.27
C TYR A 76 6.46 -11.62 3.55
N ARG A 77 6.02 -11.05 4.68
CA ARG A 77 6.09 -9.59 4.97
C ARG A 77 7.49 -8.98 4.89
N ARG A 78 8.53 -9.76 5.15
CA ARG A 78 9.94 -9.30 5.13
C ARG A 78 10.75 -9.90 3.98
N MET A 79 10.12 -10.68 3.11
CA MET A 79 10.79 -11.34 2.00
C MET A 79 10.91 -10.39 0.81
N SER A 80 11.92 -10.62 -0.02
CA SER A 80 12.02 -9.93 -1.31
C SER A 80 11.03 -10.54 -2.31
N ILE A 81 10.62 -9.77 -3.33
CA ILE A 81 9.78 -10.26 -4.42
C ILE A 81 10.38 -11.53 -5.06
N ARG A 82 11.72 -11.63 -5.13
CA ARG A 82 12.40 -12.81 -5.67
C ARG A 82 12.16 -14.05 -4.82
N MET A 83 12.30 -13.94 -3.50
CA MET A 83 12.09 -15.07 -2.58
C MET A 83 10.61 -15.49 -2.53
N ILE A 84 9.69 -14.54 -2.65
CA ILE A 84 8.25 -14.85 -2.73
C ILE A 84 7.93 -15.56 -4.04
N ALA A 85 8.49 -15.10 -5.16
CA ALA A 85 8.35 -15.73 -6.47
C ALA A 85 8.86 -17.19 -6.46
N GLU A 86 10.02 -17.45 -5.83
CA GLU A 86 10.56 -18.79 -5.65
C GLU A 86 9.66 -19.66 -4.74
N ALA A 87 9.19 -19.12 -3.61
CA ALA A 87 8.32 -19.87 -2.69
C ALA A 87 6.96 -20.25 -3.30
N VAL A 88 6.42 -19.41 -4.19
CA VAL A 88 5.10 -19.60 -4.82
C VAL A 88 5.23 -20.21 -6.23
N ASN A 89 6.45 -20.46 -6.71
CA ASN A 89 6.74 -20.91 -8.08
C ASN A 89 6.03 -20.07 -9.15
N ALA A 90 6.08 -18.74 -8.98
CA ALA A 90 5.44 -17.77 -9.87
C ALA A 90 6.47 -16.78 -10.42
N ASP A 91 6.13 -16.12 -11.52
CA ASP A 91 7.00 -15.07 -12.06
C ASP A 91 7.03 -13.83 -11.14
N LYS A 92 8.17 -13.12 -11.12
CA LYS A 92 8.37 -11.91 -10.29
C LYS A 92 7.37 -10.81 -10.63
N GLU A 93 6.98 -10.70 -11.89
CA GLU A 93 5.99 -9.74 -12.37
C GLU A 93 4.61 -10.06 -11.82
N THR A 94 4.23 -11.34 -11.84
CA THR A 94 2.97 -11.84 -11.29
C THR A 94 2.89 -11.57 -9.79
N VAL A 95 3.95 -11.88 -9.04
CA VAL A 95 4.02 -11.59 -7.60
C VAL A 95 3.89 -10.10 -7.32
N ARG A 96 4.54 -9.25 -8.12
CA ARG A 96 4.42 -7.79 -7.97
C ARG A 96 3.00 -7.29 -8.23
N LYS A 97 2.34 -7.77 -9.28
CA LYS A 97 0.95 -7.41 -9.60
C LYS A 97 0.00 -7.81 -8.49
N ILE A 98 0.08 -9.05 -8.00
CA ILE A 98 -0.74 -9.51 -6.88
C ILE A 98 -0.50 -8.64 -5.63
N LEU A 99 0.76 -8.37 -5.28
CA LEU A 99 1.09 -7.55 -4.11
C LEU A 99 0.54 -6.12 -4.20
N HIS A 100 0.53 -5.49 -5.38
CA HIS A 100 0.19 -4.08 -5.54
C HIS A 100 -1.27 -3.85 -5.98
N GLU A 101 -1.78 -4.67 -6.89
CA GLU A 101 -3.11 -4.55 -7.51
C GLU A 101 -4.19 -5.31 -6.75
N GLU A 102 -3.90 -6.51 -6.24
CA GLU A 102 -4.90 -7.33 -5.54
C GLU A 102 -4.84 -7.14 -4.01
N LEU A 103 -3.63 -7.08 -3.45
CA LEU A 103 -3.41 -6.99 -2.00
C LEU A 103 -3.11 -5.57 -1.50
N HIS A 104 -2.98 -4.61 -2.42
CA HIS A 104 -2.74 -3.19 -2.14
C HIS A 104 -1.61 -2.91 -1.13
N THR A 105 -0.54 -3.72 -1.19
CA THR A 105 0.60 -3.58 -0.29
C THR A 105 1.68 -2.69 -0.86
N THR A 106 2.29 -1.89 0.02
CA THR A 106 3.40 -1.00 -0.33
C THR A 106 4.65 -1.39 0.44
N LYS A 107 5.82 -1.21 -0.20
CA LYS A 107 7.11 -1.45 0.44
C LYS A 107 7.43 -0.29 1.36
N VAL A 108 7.54 -0.59 2.65
CA VAL A 108 7.97 0.38 3.67
C VAL A 108 9.31 -0.06 4.26
N CYS A 109 10.24 0.90 4.41
CA CYS A 109 11.50 0.64 5.08
C CYS A 109 11.28 0.34 6.56
N ALA A 110 12.03 -0.62 7.10
CA ALA A 110 11.97 -0.92 8.52
C ALA A 110 12.44 0.29 9.35
N LYS A 111 11.76 0.56 10.46
CA LYS A 111 12.22 1.54 11.46
C LYS A 111 13.40 0.94 12.23
N SER A 112 14.46 1.72 12.43
CA SER A 112 15.58 1.31 13.28
C SER A 112 15.12 1.25 14.74
N VAL A 113 15.50 0.18 15.43
CA VAL A 113 15.23 -0.01 16.87
C VAL A 113 16.57 0.03 17.60
N PRO A 114 16.76 0.88 18.63
CA PRO A 114 18.06 1.05 19.29
C PRO A 114 18.64 -0.22 19.91
N LYS A 115 17.79 -1.14 20.39
CA LYS A 115 18.23 -2.37 21.06
C LYS A 115 17.19 -3.49 20.90
N ASN A 116 17.67 -4.71 20.72
CA ASN A 116 16.85 -5.92 20.83
C ASN A 116 16.68 -6.27 22.32
N LEU A 117 15.48 -6.08 22.84
CA LEU A 117 15.16 -6.31 24.26
C LEU A 117 14.90 -7.80 24.54
N THR A 118 15.39 -8.29 25.67
CA THR A 118 15.05 -9.62 26.19
C THR A 118 13.59 -9.67 26.67
N PRO A 119 12.99 -10.86 26.82
CA PRO A 119 11.63 -10.99 27.37
C PRO A 119 11.48 -10.29 28.73
N ASP A 120 12.44 -10.50 29.64
CA ASP A 120 12.40 -9.89 30.98
C ASP A 120 12.49 -8.35 30.92
N GLN A 121 13.33 -7.82 30.02
CA GLN A 121 13.40 -6.36 29.80
C GLN A 121 12.09 -5.80 29.26
N LYS A 122 11.34 -6.56 28.45
CA LYS A 122 10.02 -6.14 27.97
C LYS A 122 9.00 -6.17 29.10
N PHE A 123 9.00 -7.23 29.91
CA PHE A 123 8.12 -7.35 31.07
C PHE A 123 8.34 -6.21 32.07
N LEU A 124 9.59 -5.97 32.47
CA LEU A 124 9.94 -4.89 33.39
C LEU A 124 9.52 -3.52 32.84
N ARG A 125 9.74 -3.26 31.54
CA ARG A 125 9.29 -2.01 30.90
C ARG A 125 7.77 -1.87 30.93
N GLN A 126 7.04 -2.94 30.67
CA GLN A 126 5.58 -2.92 30.73
C GLN A 126 5.09 -2.63 32.15
N GLN A 127 5.66 -3.31 33.15
CA GLN A 127 5.32 -3.12 34.56
C GLN A 127 5.55 -1.67 35.00
N VAL A 128 6.75 -1.12 34.76
CA VAL A 128 7.06 0.27 35.10
C VAL A 128 6.11 1.26 34.41
N CYS A 129 5.75 1.01 33.15
CA CYS A 129 4.78 1.84 32.44
C CYS A 129 3.37 1.75 33.04
N SER A 130 2.93 0.56 33.46
CA SER A 130 1.64 0.36 34.12
C SER A 130 1.59 1.07 35.47
N ASP A 131 2.61 0.86 36.33
CA ASP A 131 2.70 1.50 37.64
C ASP A 131 2.70 3.04 37.52
N PHE A 132 3.41 3.55 36.51
CA PHE A 132 3.44 4.99 36.24
C PHE A 132 2.08 5.51 35.75
N LEU A 133 1.37 4.74 34.93
CA LEU A 133 0.04 5.10 34.46
C LEU A 133 -1.00 5.12 35.59
N GLU A 134 -0.91 4.19 36.55
CA GLU A 134 -1.78 4.18 37.74
C GLU A 134 -1.54 5.41 38.60
N LYS A 135 -0.28 5.75 38.88
CA LYS A 135 0.07 6.98 39.61
C LYS A 135 -0.43 8.25 38.94
N LEU A 136 -0.44 8.29 37.61
CA LEU A 136 -1.00 9.42 36.85
C LEU A 136 -2.53 9.53 36.96
N LYS A 137 -3.24 8.41 37.19
CA LYS A 137 -4.68 8.44 37.44
C LYS A 137 -4.99 8.96 38.84
N GLU A 138 -4.16 8.61 39.82
CA GLU A 138 -4.29 9.06 41.21
C GLU A 138 -3.95 10.54 41.37
N ASP A 139 -2.85 11.00 40.74
CA ASP A 139 -2.44 12.40 40.73
C ASP A 139 -2.20 12.90 39.29
N PRO A 140 -3.22 13.51 38.67
CA PRO A 140 -3.08 14.15 37.35
C PRO A 140 -2.07 15.30 37.32
N GLY A 141 -1.74 15.88 38.48
CA GLY A 141 -0.75 16.95 38.64
C GLY A 141 0.70 16.46 38.57
N LEU A 142 0.94 15.15 38.71
CA LEU A 142 2.27 14.55 38.80
C LEU A 142 3.19 14.94 37.63
N MET A 143 2.64 15.05 36.41
CA MET A 143 3.40 15.44 35.21
C MET A 143 4.05 16.83 35.33
N LYS A 144 3.45 17.74 36.11
CA LYS A 144 3.99 19.10 36.31
C LYS A 144 5.26 19.10 37.18
N ASN A 145 5.41 18.08 38.03
CA ASN A 145 6.50 17.98 39.01
C ASN A 145 7.70 17.18 38.47
N ILE A 146 7.53 16.45 37.37
CA ILE A 146 8.59 15.62 36.79
C ILE A 146 9.65 16.51 36.10
N LYS A 147 10.91 16.27 36.47
CA LYS A 147 12.08 16.83 35.80
C LYS A 147 12.84 15.71 35.11
N LEU A 148 13.03 15.82 33.80
CA LEU A 148 13.75 14.84 32.99
C LEU A 148 15.15 15.36 32.67
N ALA A 149 16.16 14.49 32.75
CA ALA A 149 17.52 14.80 32.37
C ALA A 149 17.98 13.91 31.21
N THR A 150 18.65 14.48 30.22
CA THR A 150 19.26 13.73 29.13
C THR A 150 20.61 14.30 28.74
N LYS A 151 21.51 13.43 28.26
CA LYS A 151 22.82 13.83 27.71
C LYS A 151 22.82 13.53 26.21
N ARG A 152 23.18 14.52 25.41
CA ARG A 152 23.25 14.39 23.94
C ARG A 152 24.61 14.82 23.43
N GLY A 153 25.18 13.97 22.58
CA GLY A 153 26.40 14.27 21.84
C GLY A 153 26.15 15.10 20.59
N PHE A 154 27.05 16.05 20.31
CA PHE A 154 27.03 16.91 19.13
C PHE A 154 28.32 16.71 18.31
N PHE A 155 28.13 16.64 16.99
CA PHE A 155 29.21 16.55 16.00
C PHE A 155 29.26 17.86 15.19
N ASN A 156 30.47 18.33 14.85
CA ASN A 156 30.67 19.61 14.15
C ASN A 156 30.08 19.64 12.74
N THR A 157 29.95 18.49 12.08
CA THR A 157 29.44 18.38 10.71
C THR A 157 28.39 17.28 10.61
N MET A 158 27.13 17.65 10.82
CA MET A 158 25.99 16.79 10.49
C MET A 158 25.71 16.92 8.98
N LEU A 159 26.49 16.25 8.13
CA LEU A 159 26.19 16.13 6.70
C LEU A 159 24.93 15.26 6.54
N LYS A 160 23.75 15.88 6.59
CA LYS A 160 22.48 15.22 6.25
C LYS A 160 22.59 14.66 4.83
N HIS A 161 22.44 13.35 4.73
CA HIS A 161 22.55 12.62 3.47
C HIS A 161 21.44 12.96 2.45
N SER A 162 20.47 13.81 2.78
CA SER A 162 19.21 13.94 2.06
C SER A 162 18.99 15.26 1.33
N ASP A 163 19.53 16.39 1.79
CA ASP A 163 18.78 17.64 1.54
C ASP A 163 18.96 18.23 0.13
N ASN A 164 20.02 17.90 -0.62
CA ASN A 164 20.24 18.40 -2.00
C ASN A 164 20.03 17.36 -3.12
N ARG A 165 19.49 16.16 -2.82
CA ARG A 165 19.38 15.06 -3.80
C ARG A 165 17.99 14.72 -4.30
N CYS A 166 16.93 15.12 -3.60
CA CYS A 166 15.55 14.86 -4.03
C CYS A 166 15.06 15.84 -5.11
N ILE A 167 15.97 16.51 -5.82
CA ILE A 167 15.63 17.26 -7.03
C ILE A 167 15.45 16.21 -8.13
N GLY A 168 14.28 16.15 -8.77
CA GLY A 168 13.98 15.21 -9.85
C GLY A 168 15.12 15.15 -10.86
N ARG A 169 15.69 13.95 -11.07
CA ARG A 169 16.78 13.72 -12.03
C ARG A 169 16.29 12.81 -13.14
N HIS A 170 16.88 12.97 -14.31
CA HIS A 170 16.68 12.05 -15.42
C HIS A 170 17.18 10.63 -15.04
N PRO A 171 16.44 9.54 -15.37
CA PRO A 171 16.75 8.17 -14.94
C PRO A 171 18.16 7.68 -15.27
N ASN A 172 18.73 8.17 -16.39
CA ASN A 172 20.01 7.72 -16.90
C ASN A 172 21.21 8.58 -16.47
N ARG A 173 21.02 9.57 -15.57
CA ARG A 173 22.12 10.43 -15.14
C ARG A 173 23.01 9.68 -14.14
N PRO A 174 24.33 9.60 -14.37
CA PRO A 174 25.24 8.92 -13.44
C PRO A 174 25.24 9.57 -12.06
N GLU A 175 25.29 8.74 -11.02
CA GLU A 175 25.37 9.20 -9.64
C GLU A 175 26.73 9.83 -9.35
N SER A 176 26.72 11.02 -8.76
CA SER A 176 27.93 11.65 -8.23
C SER A 176 28.48 10.80 -7.07
N LYS A 177 29.69 10.26 -7.22
CA LYS A 177 30.38 9.50 -6.15
C LYS A 177 30.56 10.38 -4.90
N LYS A 178 30.27 9.80 -3.72
CA LYS A 178 30.53 10.44 -2.43
C LYS A 178 31.94 10.10 -1.94
N ARG A 179 32.58 11.05 -1.27
CA ARG A 179 33.63 10.73 -0.28
C ARG A 179 32.96 10.12 0.95
N GLY A 180 33.50 9.03 1.48
CA GLY A 180 33.02 8.43 2.73
C GLY A 180 33.07 9.46 3.86
N CYS A 181 32.16 9.35 4.83
CA CYS A 181 32.22 10.20 6.01
C CYS A 181 33.51 9.87 6.78
N PRO A 182 34.47 10.79 6.92
CA PRO A 182 35.60 10.55 7.82
C PRO A 182 35.08 10.40 9.25
N ASN A 183 35.80 9.63 10.08
CA ASN A 183 35.43 9.38 11.49
C ASN A 183 35.00 10.69 12.16
N GLN A 184 33.71 10.77 12.49
CA GLN A 184 33.13 11.93 13.14
C GLN A 184 33.48 11.81 14.62
N ASN A 185 34.57 12.46 15.05
CA ASN A 185 34.90 12.50 16.47
C ASN A 185 33.82 13.32 17.18
N LEU A 186 33.20 12.72 18.19
CA LEU A 186 32.33 13.43 19.12
C LEU A 186 33.18 14.49 19.81
N ARG A 187 32.73 15.76 19.79
CA ARG A 187 33.52 16.86 20.37
C ARG A 187 32.81 17.61 21.48
N GLN A 188 31.50 17.46 21.61
CA GLN A 188 30.76 18.16 22.65
C GLN A 188 29.59 17.34 23.15
N CYS A 189 29.55 17.12 24.45
CA CYS A 189 28.41 16.56 25.15
C CYS A 189 27.66 17.68 25.88
N ARG A 190 26.34 17.75 25.70
CA ARG A 190 25.49 18.68 26.46
C ARG A 190 24.48 17.92 27.29
N SER A 191 24.28 18.38 28.51
CA SER A 191 23.22 17.89 29.39
C SER A 191 22.04 18.86 29.32
N PHE A 192 20.84 18.33 29.19
CA PHE A 192 19.60 19.11 29.17
C PHE A 192 18.65 18.59 30.24
N PHE A 193 18.06 19.53 30.98
CA PHE A 193 17.02 19.27 31.96
C PHE A 193 15.72 19.90 31.49
N PHE A 194 14.63 19.13 31.54
CA PHE A 194 13.31 19.52 31.03
C PHE A 194 12.24 19.39 32.11
N ASN A 195 11.23 20.24 32.04
CA ASN A 195 9.93 20.06 32.68
C ASN A 195 8.81 20.21 31.62
N ILE A 196 7.55 20.18 32.07
CA ILE A 196 6.39 20.35 31.17
C ILE A 196 6.36 21.71 30.45
N ASN A 197 7.01 22.74 31.00
CA ASN A 197 7.05 24.09 30.44
C ASN A 197 8.24 24.32 29.50
N GLY A 198 9.18 23.36 29.38
CA GLY A 198 10.31 23.43 28.45
C GLY A 198 11.66 23.09 29.10
N ILE A 199 12.73 23.66 28.53
CA ILE A 199 14.10 23.47 29.02
C ILE A 199 14.29 24.32 30.28
N VAL A 200 14.63 23.65 31.38
CA VAL A 200 14.93 24.31 32.66
C VAL A 200 16.39 24.75 32.69
N MET A 201 17.31 23.85 32.30
CA MET A 201 18.75 24.12 32.30
C MET A 201 19.44 23.34 31.18
N GLY A 202 20.43 23.97 30.54
CA GLY A 202 21.36 23.32 29.63
C GLY A 202 22.80 23.59 30.07
N SER A 203 23.58 22.53 30.29
CA SER A 203 25.01 22.68 30.59
C SER A 203 25.85 22.02 29.50
N ARG A 204 26.97 22.67 29.16
CA ARG A 204 28.03 22.04 28.38
C ARG A 204 28.83 21.17 29.35
N GLY A 205 28.97 19.88 29.06
CA GLY A 205 30.00 19.09 29.72
C GLY A 205 31.36 19.52 29.19
N SER A 206 32.35 19.59 30.08
CA SER A 206 33.77 19.60 29.69
C SER A 206 34.08 18.26 29.04
N ASP A 207 34.38 18.30 27.74
CA ASP A 207 34.90 17.25 26.87
C ASP A 207 34.41 15.79 27.07
N CYS A 208 33.85 15.24 25.99
CA CYS A 208 33.84 13.81 25.74
C CYS A 208 34.91 13.52 24.67
#